data_AF-A0A2W4Z6B4-F1
#
_entry.id   AF-A0A2W4Z6B4-F1
#
_cell.length_a   1.000
_cell.length_b   1.000
_cell.length_c   1.000
_cell.angle_alpha   90.00
_cell.angle_beta   90.00
_cell.angle_gamma   90.00
#
_symmetry.space_group_name_H-M   'P 1'
#
loop_
_entity.id
_entity.type
_entity.pdbx_description
1 polymer ?
#
loop_
_entity_poly.entity_id
_entity_poly.type
_entity_poly.pdbx_seq_one_letter_code
_entity_poly.pdbx_strand_id
1 'polypeptide(L)'
;MKYLVPLVFALTATASEARSWQRDYPSCNVTQQRHLKSGSGKTAMQDHISMRAYILQADIGTASKARRITKQTSQRLWNRVEAIRKASDRLAAKQGFLSAAERASYDRQLDAIALQLCK
;
A
#
# COMPACT_ATOMS: atom_id res chain seq x y z
N MET A 1 58.10 -17.11 17.60
CA MET A 1 56.68 -17.52 17.67
C MET A 1 55.84 -16.48 16.95
N LYS A 2 54.98 -16.91 16.02
CA LYS A 2 54.34 -16.09 14.99
C LYS A 2 52.84 -16.11 15.25
N TYR A 3 52.27 -15.01 15.72
CA TYR A 3 50.85 -14.92 16.07
C TYR A 3 50.03 -14.52 14.83
N LEU A 4 49.18 -15.43 14.36
CA LEU A 4 48.15 -15.17 13.35
C LEU A 4 46.89 -14.67 14.06
N VAL A 5 46.50 -13.42 13.80
CA VAL A 5 45.19 -12.87 14.19
C VAL A 5 44.21 -13.13 13.03
N PRO A 6 43.08 -13.82 13.25
CA PRO A 6 42.08 -13.95 12.21
C PRO A 6 41.19 -12.70 12.24
N LEU A 7 41.21 -11.94 11.13
CA LEU A 7 40.32 -10.82 10.89
C LEU A 7 38.95 -11.37 10.47
N VAL A 8 37.98 -11.37 11.39
CA VAL A 8 36.60 -11.76 11.10
C VAL A 8 35.86 -10.58 10.45
N PHE A 9 35.61 -10.67 9.15
CA PHE A 9 34.71 -9.76 8.45
C PHE A 9 33.25 -10.13 8.76
N ALA A 10 32.60 -9.33 9.61
CA ALA A 10 31.16 -9.42 9.82
C ALA A 10 30.42 -8.84 8.60
N LEU A 11 29.77 -9.70 7.81
CA LEU A 11 28.83 -9.29 6.77
C LEU A 11 27.53 -8.79 7.43
N THR A 12 27.42 -7.49 7.64
CA THR A 12 26.14 -6.87 8.04
C THR A 12 25.23 -6.81 6.83
N ALA A 13 24.24 -7.70 6.78
CA ALA A 13 23.18 -7.65 5.75
C ALA A 13 22.38 -6.35 5.88
N THR A 14 22.35 -5.55 4.81
CA THR A 14 21.70 -4.24 4.76
C THR A 14 20.19 -4.36 4.62
N ALA A 15 19.43 -4.22 5.70
CA ALA A 15 17.97 -4.05 5.69
C ALA A 15 17.50 -2.64 5.22
N SER A 16 18.37 -1.87 4.56
CA SER A 16 18.16 -0.44 4.33
C SER A 16 17.27 -0.10 3.12
N GLU A 17 17.06 -1.04 2.19
CA GLU A 17 16.24 -0.81 1.00
C GLU A 17 14.74 -0.85 1.31
N ALA A 18 14.25 -1.75 2.17
CA ALA A 18 12.82 -1.79 2.51
C ALA A 18 12.31 -0.48 3.15
N ARG A 19 13.20 0.28 3.82
CA ARG A 19 12.86 1.52 4.53
C ARG A 19 12.85 2.76 3.62
N SER A 20 13.48 2.71 2.44
CA SER A 20 13.40 3.82 1.48
C SER A 20 12.04 3.83 0.76
N TRP A 21 11.57 2.66 0.30
CA TRP A 21 10.30 2.54 -0.40
C TRP A 21 9.09 2.92 0.46
N GLN A 22 9.10 2.61 1.75
CA GLN A 22 8.03 3.03 2.68
C GLN A 22 7.96 4.55 2.88
N ARG A 23 9.06 5.28 2.67
CA ARG A 23 9.08 6.76 2.71
C ARG A 23 8.58 7.36 1.41
N ASP A 24 8.98 6.77 0.28
CA ASP A 24 8.65 7.29 -1.05
C ASP A 24 7.22 6.92 -1.47
N TYR A 25 6.69 5.82 -0.94
CA TYR A 25 5.36 5.29 -1.22
C TYR A 25 4.63 4.92 0.07
N PRO A 26 3.84 5.84 0.65
CA PRO A 26 3.10 5.60 1.90
C PRO A 26 2.20 4.36 1.86
N SER A 27 1.71 3.94 0.68
CA SER A 27 0.92 2.72 0.51
C SER A 27 1.69 1.44 0.85
N CYS A 28 3.03 1.46 0.83
CA CYS A 28 3.87 0.32 1.17
C CYS A 28 3.90 0.01 2.68
N ASN A 29 3.51 0.95 3.54
CA ASN A 29 3.31 0.67 4.95
C ASN A 29 1.87 0.23 5.20
N VAL A 30 1.53 -1.00 4.80
CA VAL A 30 0.15 -1.54 4.88
C VAL A 30 -0.42 -1.51 6.30
N THR A 31 0.43 -1.70 7.32
CA THR A 31 0.01 -1.61 8.73
C THR A 31 -0.46 -0.19 9.04
N GLN A 32 0.33 0.83 8.74
CA GLN A 32 -0.06 2.22 8.95
C GLN A 32 -1.30 2.60 8.12
N GLN A 33 -1.36 2.15 6.87
CA GLN A 33 -2.49 2.41 5.97
C GLN A 33 -3.82 1.87 6.52
N ARG A 34 -3.83 0.66 7.07
CA ARG A 34 -5.03 0.08 7.72
C ARG A 34 -5.50 0.86 8.95
N HIS A 35 -4.62 1.62 9.59
CA HIS A 35 -4.95 2.44 10.76
C HIS A 35 -5.36 3.88 10.43
N LEU A 36 -5.34 4.28 9.15
CA LEU A 36 -5.80 5.61 8.75
C LEU A 36 -7.25 5.82 9.17
N LYS A 37 -7.51 6.93 9.85
CA LYS A 37 -8.88 7.38 10.15
C LYS A 37 -9.28 8.41 9.10
N SER A 38 -10.45 8.22 8.52
CA SER A 38 -11.03 9.13 7.54
C SER A 38 -12.54 9.16 7.76
N GLY A 39 -13.13 10.35 7.69
CA GLY A 39 -14.55 10.55 7.92
C GLY A 39 -15.00 10.33 9.38
N SER A 40 -16.31 10.35 9.57
CA SER A 40 -16.96 10.10 10.85
C SER A 40 -18.35 9.50 10.64
N GLY A 41 -18.93 8.90 11.69
CA GLY A 41 -20.27 8.32 11.61
C GLY A 41 -20.36 7.14 10.62
N LYS A 42 -21.50 7.03 9.92
CA LYS A 42 -21.84 5.87 9.08
C LYS A 42 -20.96 5.71 7.83
N THR A 43 -20.32 6.77 7.36
CA THR A 43 -19.48 6.76 6.15
C THR A 43 -18.01 6.49 6.45
N ALA A 44 -17.57 6.52 7.71
CA ALA A 44 -16.16 6.44 8.09
C ALA A 44 -15.43 5.23 7.47
N MET A 45 -16.11 4.08 7.34
CA MET A 45 -15.54 2.89 6.73
C MET A 45 -15.36 3.01 5.21
N GLN A 46 -16.28 3.69 4.52
CA GLN A 46 -16.17 4.01 3.10
C GLN A 46 -15.09 5.07 2.88
N ASP A 47 -15.09 6.13 3.68
CA ASP A 47 -14.12 7.20 3.62
C ASP A 47 -12.69 6.70 3.85
N HIS A 48 -12.52 5.68 4.70
CA HIS A 48 -11.27 4.96 4.88
C HIS A 48 -10.79 4.27 3.58
N ILE A 49 -11.65 3.49 2.92
CA ILE A 49 -11.30 2.80 1.67
C ILE A 49 -10.97 3.80 0.57
N SER A 50 -11.76 4.87 0.44
CA SER A 50 -11.52 5.95 -0.51
C SER A 50 -10.16 6.61 -0.27
N MET A 51 -9.84 6.98 0.97
CA MET A 51 -8.54 7.58 1.32
C MET A 51 -7.37 6.67 0.92
N ARG A 52 -7.44 5.38 1.29
CA ARG A 52 -6.40 4.41 0.95
C ARG A 52 -6.26 4.21 -0.57
N ALA A 53 -7.38 4.17 -1.29
CA ALA A 53 -7.39 4.06 -2.73
C ALA A 53 -6.70 5.28 -3.40
N TYR A 54 -6.99 6.50 -2.92
CA TYR A 54 -6.34 7.71 -3.42
C TYR A 54 -4.82 7.71 -3.17
N ILE A 55 -4.38 7.33 -1.97
CA ILE A 55 -2.94 7.24 -1.66
C ILE A 55 -2.27 6.23 -2.59
N LEU A 56 -2.83 5.03 -2.74
CA LEU A 56 -2.25 4.00 -3.59
C LEU A 56 -2.25 4.39 -5.08
N GLN A 57 -3.28 5.09 -5.56
CA GLN A 57 -3.30 5.68 -6.90
C GLN A 57 -2.18 6.71 -7.08
N ALA A 58 -1.99 7.60 -6.11
CA ALA A 58 -0.89 8.57 -6.13
C ALA A 58 0.47 7.88 -6.21
N ASP A 59 0.70 6.84 -5.41
CA ASP A 59 1.96 6.08 -5.40
C ASP A 59 2.21 5.34 -6.72
N ILE A 60 1.17 4.73 -7.30
CA ILE A 60 1.24 4.11 -8.64
C ILE A 60 1.66 5.16 -9.68
N GLY A 61 1.08 6.36 -9.63
CA GLY A 61 1.41 7.47 -10.50
C GLY A 61 2.87 7.92 -10.33
N THR A 62 3.33 8.06 -9.09
CA THR A 62 4.71 8.42 -8.74
C THR A 62 5.71 7.37 -9.24
N ALA A 63 5.46 6.09 -8.97
CA ALA A 63 6.31 4.99 -9.42
C ALA A 63 6.40 4.91 -10.95
N SER A 64 5.28 5.17 -11.64
CA SER A 64 5.25 5.23 -13.10
C SER A 64 6.06 6.41 -13.65
N LYS A 65 5.93 7.61 -13.07
CA LYS A 65 6.70 8.80 -13.49
C LYS A 65 8.20 8.62 -13.24
N ALA A 66 8.55 7.97 -12.14
CA ALA A 66 9.93 7.58 -11.81
C ALA A 66 10.45 6.38 -12.64
N ARG A 67 9.65 5.86 -13.58
CA ARG A 67 9.98 4.71 -14.44
C ARG A 67 10.33 3.43 -13.67
N ARG A 68 9.85 3.29 -12.42
CA ARG A 68 9.99 2.08 -11.60
C ARG A 68 9.06 0.96 -12.05
N ILE A 69 7.91 1.33 -12.64
CA ILE A 69 6.98 0.42 -13.28
C ILE A 69 6.64 0.90 -14.69
N THR A 70 6.27 -0.03 -15.57
CA THR A 70 5.84 0.31 -16.93
C THR A 70 4.49 1.04 -16.92
N LYS A 71 4.23 1.86 -17.96
CA LYS A 71 2.93 2.54 -18.13
C LYS A 71 1.75 1.55 -18.14
N GLN A 72 1.92 0.38 -18.78
CA GLN A 72 0.91 -0.67 -18.79
C GLN A 72 0.66 -1.25 -17.40
N THR A 73 1.72 -1.49 -16.62
CA THR A 73 1.60 -1.96 -15.22
C THR A 73 0.90 -0.91 -14.37
N SER A 74 1.29 0.36 -14.49
CA SER A 74 0.66 1.48 -13.81
C SER A 74 -0.84 1.54 -14.09
N GLN A 75 -1.24 1.53 -15.37
CA GLN A 75 -2.65 1.56 -15.75
C GLN A 75 -3.43 0.37 -15.19
N ARG A 76 -2.86 -0.84 -15.24
CA ARG A 76 -3.49 -2.04 -14.69
C ARG A 76 -3.69 -1.94 -13.18
N LEU A 77 -2.68 -1.51 -12.43
CA LEU A 77 -2.79 -1.34 -10.98
C LEU A 77 -3.80 -0.24 -10.63
N TRP A 78 -3.74 0.89 -11.32
CA TRP A 78 -4.67 2.01 -11.14
C TRP A 78 -6.12 1.56 -11.32
N ASN A 79 -6.42 0.85 -12.40
CA ASN A 79 -7.76 0.35 -12.70
C ASN A 79 -8.28 -0.62 -11.63
N ARG A 80 -7.40 -1.45 -11.05
CA ARG A 80 -7.77 -2.37 -9.96
C ARG A 80 -8.10 -1.61 -8.68
N VAL A 81 -7.33 -0.59 -8.33
CA VAL A 81 -7.64 0.28 -7.18
C VAL A 81 -8.98 0.99 -7.37
N GLU A 82 -9.19 1.53 -8.57
CA GLU A 82 -10.45 2.21 -8.92
C GLU A 82 -11.66 1.27 -8.88
N ALA A 83 -11.50 0.02 -9.31
CA ALA A 83 -12.55 -0.98 -9.23
C ALA A 83 -12.93 -1.31 -7.78
N ILE A 84 -11.95 -1.40 -6.88
CA ILE A 84 -12.17 -1.62 -5.44
C ILE A 84 -12.95 -0.44 -4.84
N ARG A 85 -12.50 0.79 -5.10
CA ARG A 85 -13.15 2.02 -4.62
C ARG A 85 -14.60 2.10 -5.10
N LYS A 86 -14.85 1.86 -6.39
CA LYS A 86 -16.22 1.82 -6.94
C LYS A 86 -17.06 0.70 -6.36
N ALA A 87 -16.47 -0.47 -6.06
CA ALA A 87 -17.19 -1.56 -5.43
C ALA A 87 -17.60 -1.20 -3.99
N SER A 88 -16.71 -0.60 -3.21
CA SER A 88 -17.01 -0.15 -1.85
C SER A 88 -18.07 0.96 -1.85
N ASP A 89 -17.98 1.91 -2.79
CA ASP A 89 -18.97 2.99 -2.94
C ASP A 89 -20.36 2.44 -3.27
N ARG A 90 -20.45 1.50 -4.23
CA ARG A 90 -21.74 0.88 -4.60
C ARG A 90 -22.36 0.10 -3.45
N LEU A 91 -21.54 -0.63 -2.69
CA LEU A 91 -22.03 -1.39 -1.55
C LEU A 91 -22.54 -0.47 -0.45
N ALA A 92 -21.77 0.57 -0.10
CA ALA A 92 -22.19 1.61 0.84
C ALA A 92 -23.48 2.31 0.38
N ALA A 93 -23.60 2.64 -0.90
CA ALA A 93 -24.80 3.25 -1.45
C ALA A 93 -26.03 2.32 -1.37
N LYS A 94 -25.84 1.00 -1.51
CA LYS A 94 -26.93 0.02 -1.46
C LYS A 94 -27.49 -0.19 -0.05
N GLN A 95 -26.64 -0.24 0.97
CA GLN A 95 -27.05 -0.59 2.34
C GLN A 95 -26.89 0.55 3.37
N GLY A 96 -26.39 1.70 2.93
CA GLY A 96 -26.21 2.92 3.71
C GLY A 96 -24.90 3.03 4.50
N PHE A 97 -24.08 1.97 4.55
CA PHE A 97 -22.78 1.96 5.23
C PHE A 97 -21.91 0.78 4.77
N LEU A 98 -20.62 0.79 5.16
CA LEU A 98 -19.77 -0.41 5.13
C LEU A 98 -19.54 -0.92 6.55
N SER A 99 -19.72 -2.22 6.73
CA SER A 99 -19.35 -2.94 7.95
C SER A 99 -17.84 -3.05 8.09
N ALA A 100 -17.38 -3.38 9.31
CA ALA A 100 -15.97 -3.64 9.58
C ALA A 100 -15.41 -4.83 8.77
N ALA A 101 -16.23 -5.86 8.52
CA ALA A 101 -15.84 -7.03 7.74
C ALA A 101 -15.64 -6.69 6.25
N GLU A 102 -16.55 -5.89 5.67
CA GLU A 102 -16.41 -5.42 4.29
C GLU A 102 -15.21 -4.50 4.15
N ARG A 103 -15.01 -3.58 5.09
CA ARG A 103 -13.80 -2.75 5.15
C ARG A 103 -12.54 -3.60 5.16
N ALA A 104 -12.45 -4.58 6.06
CA ALA A 104 -11.30 -5.48 6.14
C ALA A 104 -11.08 -6.29 4.85
N SER A 105 -12.16 -6.64 4.15
CA SER A 105 -12.08 -7.32 2.85
C SER A 105 -11.48 -6.43 1.76
N TYR A 106 -11.95 -5.18 1.65
CA TYR A 106 -11.36 -4.23 0.72
C TYR A 106 -9.92 -3.84 1.10
N ASP A 107 -9.63 -3.75 2.40
CA ASP A 107 -8.29 -3.47 2.90
C ASP A 107 -7.28 -4.51 2.38
N ARG A 108 -7.61 -5.81 2.49
CA ARG A 108 -6.77 -6.90 1.98
C ARG A 108 -6.56 -6.81 0.46
N GLN A 109 -7.58 -6.40 -0.29
CA GLN A 109 -7.47 -6.23 -1.73
C GLN A 109 -6.53 -5.06 -2.09
N LEU A 110 -6.63 -3.94 -1.37
CA LEU A 110 -5.70 -2.82 -1.53
C LEU A 110 -4.27 -3.20 -1.14
N ASP A 111 -4.10 -3.98 -0.07
CA ASP A 111 -2.78 -4.49 0.35
C ASP A 111 -2.16 -5.38 -0.71
N ALA A 112 -2.94 -6.25 -1.35
CA ALA A 112 -2.46 -7.09 -2.43
C ALA A 112 -1.96 -6.29 -3.65
N ILE A 113 -2.52 -5.10 -3.89
CA ILE A 113 -2.04 -4.17 -4.93
C ILE A 113 -0.78 -3.45 -4.45
N ALA A 114 -0.77 -2.95 -3.21
CA ALA A 114 0.41 -2.32 -2.61
C ALA A 114 1.62 -3.26 -2.64
N LEU A 115 1.45 -4.53 -2.25
CA LEU A 115 2.50 -5.57 -2.33
C LEU A 115 3.00 -5.85 -3.74
N GLN A 116 2.28 -5.45 -4.80
CA GLN A 116 2.80 -5.53 -6.17
C GLN A 116 3.57 -4.27 -6.59
N LEU A 117 3.23 -3.12 -6.03
CA LEU A 117 3.91 -1.86 -6.25
C LEU A 117 5.24 -1.77 -5.48
N CYS A 118 5.27 -2.33 -4.27
CA CYS A 118 6.35 -2.18 -3.29
C CYS A 118 7.41 -3.28 -3.37
N LYS A 119 7.52 -3.96 -4.51
CA LYS A 119 8.55 -4.97 -4.78
C LYS A 119 9.79 -4.35 -5.41
#